data_AF-A0A7G1IML1-F1
#
_entry.id   AF-A0A7G1IML1-F1
#
_cell.length_a   1.000
_cell.length_b   1.000
_cell.length_c   1.000
_cell.angle_alpha   90.00
_cell.angle_beta   90.00
_cell.angle_gamma   90.00
#
_symmetry.space_group_name_H-M   'P 1'
#
loop_
_entity.id
_entity.type
_entity.pdbx_description
1 polymer ?
#
loop_
_entity_poly.entity_id
_entity_poly.type
_entity_poly.pdbx_seq_one_letter_code
_entity_poly.pdbx_strand_id
1 'polypeptide(L)'
;MLVKLTCRGRDFPTAVNRARRAMAEFRIRGVSTNIPFLQAVLDDPDFQAGRITTSFIDERPQLLTARSSADRGTKILNYLADVTVNKPHGTRPSTVYPQDKLPDVDLDAPPPAGSKQRLAELGPEGFARWLRDSAAVRVTDTTFRDAHQSLLATRVRTSGLMMVAPYLARSMPQLLSVECWGGATYDVALRFLKEDPWERLAALRQAIPNICLQMLLRGRNTVGYTPIRRW
;
A
#
# COMPACT_ATOMS: atom_id res chain seq x y z
N MET A 1 -11.51 -35.57 -13.67
CA MET A 1 -10.80 -35.76 -12.38
C MET A 1 -9.32 -35.50 -12.62
N LEU A 2 -8.67 -34.57 -11.90
CA LEU A 2 -7.24 -34.22 -12.09
C LEU A 2 -6.30 -35.08 -11.24
N VAL A 3 -6.50 -35.10 -9.92
CA VAL A 3 -5.66 -35.84 -8.96
C VAL A 3 -6.49 -36.22 -7.74
N LYS A 4 -6.14 -37.31 -7.07
CA LYS A 4 -6.67 -37.68 -5.76
C LYS A 4 -5.62 -37.34 -4.69
N LEU A 5 -5.96 -36.49 -3.74
CA LEU A 5 -5.13 -36.24 -2.55
C LEU A 5 -5.64 -37.09 -1.39
N THR A 6 -4.75 -37.88 -0.79
CA THR A 6 -5.04 -38.62 0.44
C THR A 6 -3.99 -38.28 1.48
N CYS A 7 -4.44 -37.91 2.68
CA CYS A 7 -3.57 -37.61 3.82
C CYS A 7 -3.85 -38.61 4.95
N ARG A 8 -2.79 -39.05 5.65
CA ARG A 8 -2.89 -39.95 6.80
C ARG A 8 -2.25 -39.30 8.03
N GLY A 9 -2.90 -39.45 9.17
CA GLY A 9 -2.42 -39.04 10.49
C GLY A 9 -2.60 -40.15 11.50
N ARG A 10 -2.04 -39.98 12.71
CA ARG A 10 -2.29 -40.91 13.84
C ARG A 10 -3.71 -40.76 14.39
N ASP A 11 -4.29 -39.58 14.21
CA ASP A 11 -5.66 -39.23 14.54
C ASP A 11 -6.26 -38.36 13.41
N PHE A 12 -7.57 -38.12 13.51
CA PHE A 12 -8.31 -37.31 12.54
C PHE A 12 -7.79 -35.86 12.47
N PRO A 13 -7.56 -35.13 13.59
CA PRO A 13 -7.00 -33.77 13.54
C PRO A 13 -5.65 -33.69 12.81
N THR A 14 -4.75 -34.65 13.02
CA THR A 14 -3.46 -34.72 12.31
C THR A 14 -3.66 -34.93 10.81
N ALA A 15 -4.60 -35.79 10.42
CA ALA A 15 -4.91 -36.03 9.01
C ALA A 15 -5.50 -34.77 8.33
N VAL A 16 -6.42 -34.07 9.01
CA VAL A 16 -7.02 -32.81 8.54
C VAL A 16 -5.96 -31.73 8.39
N ASN A 17 -5.08 -31.54 9.37
CA ASN A 17 -3.99 -30.56 9.29
C ASN A 17 -3.04 -30.81 8.11
N ARG A 18 -2.72 -32.09 7.85
CA ARG A 18 -1.92 -32.47 6.67
C ARG A 18 -2.66 -32.18 5.37
N ALA A 19 -3.96 -32.45 5.30
CA ALA A 19 -4.79 -32.15 4.14
C ALA A 19 -4.89 -30.65 3.88
N ARG A 20 -5.08 -29.82 4.92
CA ARG A 20 -5.08 -28.36 4.85
C ARG A 20 -3.78 -27.83 4.27
N ARG A 21 -2.64 -28.28 4.81
CA ARG A 21 -1.31 -27.91 4.31
C ARG A 21 -1.13 -28.30 2.85
N ALA A 22 -1.42 -29.56 2.51
CA ALA A 22 -1.28 -30.04 1.14
C ALA A 22 -2.16 -29.25 0.16
N MET A 23 -3.42 -28.97 0.50
CA MET A 23 -4.31 -28.11 -0.29
C MET A 23 -3.77 -26.68 -0.43
N ALA A 24 -3.18 -26.12 0.63
CA ALA A 24 -2.55 -24.81 0.59
C ALA A 24 -1.26 -24.76 -0.26
N GLU A 25 -0.60 -25.90 -0.49
CA GLU A 25 0.61 -26.03 -1.31
C GLU A 25 0.30 -26.30 -2.78
N PHE A 26 -0.84 -26.92 -3.12
CA PHE A 26 -1.22 -27.16 -4.50
C PHE A 26 -1.28 -25.86 -5.31
N ARG A 27 -0.54 -25.82 -6.43
CA ARG A 27 -0.60 -24.75 -7.42
C ARG A 27 -0.90 -25.38 -8.77
N ILE A 28 -2.17 -25.35 -9.16
CA ILE A 28 -2.63 -25.76 -10.48
C ILE A 28 -2.96 -24.48 -11.26
N ARG A 29 -2.38 -24.34 -12.45
CA ARG A 29 -2.58 -23.19 -13.34
C ARG A 29 -3.17 -23.65 -14.67
N GLY A 30 -3.90 -22.78 -15.34
CA GLY A 30 -4.49 -23.04 -16.66
C GLY A 30 -5.92 -23.60 -16.65
N VAL A 31 -6.37 -24.16 -15.52
CA VAL A 31 -7.74 -24.66 -15.36
C VAL A 31 -8.31 -24.27 -14.00
N SER A 32 -9.63 -24.04 -13.94
CA SER A 32 -10.34 -23.85 -12.68
C SER A 32 -10.36 -25.15 -11.88
N THR A 33 -10.28 -25.05 -10.55
CA THR A 33 -10.25 -26.20 -9.64
C THR A 33 -11.22 -26.02 -8.48
N ASN A 34 -11.59 -27.13 -7.83
CA ASN A 34 -12.39 -27.14 -6.61
C ASN A 34 -11.57 -26.94 -5.33
N ILE A 35 -10.28 -26.57 -5.42
CA ILE A 35 -9.39 -26.39 -4.26
C ILE A 35 -9.95 -25.37 -3.25
N PRO A 36 -10.47 -24.18 -3.65
CA PRO A 36 -11.01 -23.22 -2.68
C PRO A 36 -12.18 -23.79 -1.87
N PHE A 37 -13.06 -24.54 -2.52
CA PHE A 37 -14.17 -25.24 -1.87
C PHE A 37 -13.67 -26.29 -0.87
N LEU A 38 -12.72 -27.13 -1.28
CA LEU A 38 -12.14 -28.16 -0.39
C LEU A 38 -11.42 -27.53 0.81
N GLN A 39 -10.72 -26.40 0.61
CA GLN A 39 -10.12 -25.64 1.70
C GLN A 39 -11.19 -25.13 2.67
N ALA A 40 -12.30 -24.58 2.17
CA ALA A 40 -13.39 -24.13 3.04
C ALA A 40 -13.99 -25.28 3.86
N VAL A 41 -14.18 -26.47 3.26
CA VAL A 41 -14.64 -27.66 3.98
C VAL A 41 -13.65 -28.07 5.07
N LEU A 42 -12.35 -28.13 4.77
CA LEU A 42 -11.31 -28.48 5.75
C LEU A 42 -11.17 -27.43 6.87
N ASP A 43 -11.57 -26.19 6.59
CA ASP A 43 -11.51 -25.07 7.52
C ASP A 43 -12.74 -24.96 8.43
N ASP A 44 -13.83 -25.66 8.10
CA ASP A 44 -15.06 -25.65 8.86
C ASP A 44 -14.90 -26.34 10.24
N PRO A 45 -15.35 -25.71 11.34
CA PRO A 45 -15.24 -26.28 12.68
C PRO A 45 -15.95 -27.62 12.87
N ASP A 46 -17.09 -27.84 12.21
CA ASP A 46 -17.85 -29.08 12.33
C ASP A 46 -17.17 -30.21 11.55
N PHE A 47 -16.57 -29.90 10.39
CA PHE A 47 -15.72 -30.86 9.69
C PHE A 47 -14.52 -31.27 10.56
N GLN A 48 -13.84 -30.31 11.19
CA GLN A 48 -12.69 -30.59 12.07
C GLN A 48 -13.06 -31.40 13.32
N ALA A 49 -14.29 -31.24 13.81
CA ALA A 49 -14.82 -32.02 14.91
C ALA A 49 -15.41 -33.38 14.50
N GLY A 50 -15.43 -33.70 13.20
CA GLY A 50 -16.05 -34.92 12.68
C GLY A 50 -17.59 -34.94 12.74
N ARG A 51 -18.22 -33.77 12.95
CA ARG A 51 -19.68 -33.61 12.99
C ARG A 51 -20.21 -33.35 11.57
N ILE A 52 -20.27 -34.41 10.77
CA ILE A 52 -20.64 -34.32 9.35
C ILE A 52 -21.87 -35.19 9.06
N THR A 53 -22.80 -34.63 8.29
CA THR A 53 -24.02 -35.31 7.81
C THR A 53 -24.03 -35.31 6.28
N THR A 54 -24.97 -36.04 5.68
CA THR A 54 -25.18 -36.01 4.22
C THR A 54 -25.63 -34.64 3.72
N SER A 55 -26.22 -33.82 4.59
CA SER A 55 -26.72 -32.48 4.28
C SER A 55 -25.70 -31.36 4.59
N PHE A 56 -24.51 -31.72 5.07
CA PHE A 56 -23.50 -30.77 5.58
C PHE A 56 -23.18 -29.62 4.60
N ILE A 57 -23.05 -29.94 3.31
CA ILE A 57 -22.72 -28.97 2.26
C ILE A 57 -23.93 -28.09 1.95
N ASP A 58 -25.12 -28.68 1.81
CA ASP A 58 -26.36 -27.98 1.45
C ASP A 58 -26.75 -26.95 2.53
N GLU A 59 -26.46 -27.25 3.79
CA GLU A 59 -26.66 -26.36 4.95
C GLU A 59 -25.64 -25.21 5.02
N ARG A 60 -24.58 -25.22 4.20
CA ARG A 60 -23.45 -24.27 4.28
C ARG A 60 -23.12 -23.66 2.91
N PRO A 61 -24.02 -22.86 2.31
CA PRO A 61 -23.81 -22.25 0.99
C PRO A 61 -22.55 -21.37 0.92
N GLN A 62 -22.09 -20.83 2.06
CA GLN A 62 -20.84 -20.06 2.15
C GLN A 62 -19.58 -20.85 1.76
N LEU A 63 -19.60 -22.19 1.80
CA LEU A 63 -18.46 -23.01 1.36
C LEU A 63 -18.18 -22.85 -0.14
N LEU A 64 -19.20 -22.47 -0.92
CA LEU A 64 -19.10 -22.27 -2.38
C LEU A 64 -18.54 -20.90 -2.75
N THR A 65 -18.53 -19.93 -1.82
CA THR A 65 -18.04 -18.56 -2.04
C THR A 65 -16.64 -18.32 -1.48
N ALA A 66 -15.95 -19.41 -1.13
CA ALA A 66 -14.60 -19.37 -0.57
C ALA A 66 -13.63 -18.61 -1.48
N ARG A 67 -12.88 -17.67 -0.88
CA ARG A 67 -11.95 -16.80 -1.62
C ARG A 67 -10.79 -17.62 -2.17
N SER A 68 -10.50 -17.42 -3.46
CA SER A 68 -9.31 -17.96 -4.09
C SER A 68 -8.06 -17.16 -3.70
N SER A 69 -6.89 -17.80 -3.83
CA SER A 69 -5.61 -17.13 -3.62
C SER A 69 -5.44 -15.94 -4.56
N ALA A 70 -4.85 -14.85 -4.07
CA ALA A 70 -4.65 -13.62 -4.83
C ALA A 70 -3.68 -13.76 -6.04
N ASP A 71 -2.97 -14.89 -6.14
CA ASP A 71 -2.01 -15.25 -7.20
C ASP A 71 -1.03 -14.13 -7.58
N ARG A 72 -0.43 -13.51 -6.55
CA ARG A 72 0.45 -12.34 -6.70
C ARG A 72 1.64 -12.61 -7.63
N GLY A 73 2.24 -13.80 -7.54
CA GLY A 73 3.42 -14.16 -8.34
C GLY A 73 3.13 -14.18 -9.85
N THR A 74 2.06 -14.87 -10.28
CA THR A 74 1.69 -14.95 -11.70
C THR A 74 1.32 -13.56 -12.24
N LYS A 75 0.60 -12.74 -11.46
CA LYS A 75 0.26 -11.37 -11.85
C LYS A 75 1.50 -10.50 -12.09
N ILE A 76 2.50 -10.60 -11.21
CA ILE A 76 3.77 -9.86 -11.38
C ILE A 76 4.50 -10.34 -12.63
N LEU A 77 4.60 -11.65 -12.86
CA LEU A 77 5.27 -12.19 -14.04
C LEU A 77 4.58 -11.77 -15.34
N ASN A 78 3.25 -11.79 -15.37
CA ASN A 78 2.49 -11.31 -16.53
C ASN A 78 2.73 -9.82 -16.79
N TYR A 79 2.74 -9.00 -15.74
CA TYR A 79 3.06 -7.58 -15.86
C TYR A 79 4.49 -7.35 -16.38
N LEU A 80 5.48 -8.07 -15.84
CA LEU A 80 6.87 -7.96 -16.28
C LEU A 80 7.02 -8.39 -17.74
N ALA A 81 6.39 -9.49 -18.15
CA ALA A 81 6.42 -9.98 -19.53
C ALA A 81 5.80 -8.95 -20.49
N ASP A 82 4.62 -8.43 -20.15
CA ASP A 82 3.91 -7.40 -20.94
C ASP A 82 4.77 -6.14 -21.11
N VAL A 83 5.29 -5.58 -20.02
CA VAL A 83 6.11 -4.36 -20.07
C VAL A 83 7.43 -4.58 -20.80
N THR A 84 8.06 -5.75 -20.63
CA THR A 84 9.36 -6.07 -21.27
C THR A 84 9.22 -6.24 -22.78
N VAL A 85 8.18 -6.94 -23.24
CA VAL A 85 7.94 -7.21 -24.66
C VAL A 85 7.35 -5.98 -25.35
N ASN A 86 6.28 -5.41 -24.79
CA ASN A 86 5.52 -4.35 -25.46
C ASN A 86 6.12 -2.95 -25.27
N LYS A 87 6.99 -2.76 -24.26
CA LYS A 87 7.66 -1.48 -23.95
C LYS A 87 6.72 -0.27 -24.08
N PRO A 88 5.56 -0.26 -23.38
CA PRO A 88 4.52 0.77 -23.56
C PRO A 88 4.97 2.20 -23.22
N HIS A 89 6.15 2.34 -22.60
CA HIS A 89 6.75 3.61 -22.20
C HIS A 89 8.10 3.88 -22.89
N GLY A 90 8.42 3.12 -23.95
CA GLY A 90 9.67 3.27 -24.69
C GLY A 90 10.89 2.67 -23.98
N THR A 91 12.07 3.09 -24.42
CA THR A 91 13.34 2.66 -23.83
C THR A 91 13.66 3.47 -22.57
N ARG A 92 14.44 2.87 -21.67
CA ARG A 92 14.87 3.53 -20.45
C ARG A 92 15.75 4.75 -20.80
N PRO A 93 15.43 5.95 -20.31
CA PRO A 93 16.13 7.18 -20.71
C PRO A 93 17.42 7.46 -19.95
N SER A 94 17.67 6.79 -18.81
CA SER A 94 18.86 7.04 -17.97
C SER A 94 19.28 5.82 -17.19
N THR A 95 20.59 5.64 -17.01
CA THR A 95 21.20 4.62 -16.14
C THR A 95 21.33 5.06 -14.68
N VAL A 96 21.11 6.34 -14.38
CA VAL A 96 21.22 6.89 -13.01
C VAL A 96 20.09 6.33 -12.14
N TYR A 97 20.42 5.85 -10.94
CA TYR A 97 19.42 5.46 -9.95
C TYR A 97 19.32 6.52 -8.84
N PRO A 98 18.11 6.84 -8.36
CA PRO A 98 17.94 7.82 -7.28
C PRO A 98 18.69 7.43 -6.00
N GLN A 99 18.79 6.13 -5.71
CA GLN A 99 19.50 5.60 -4.54
C GLN A 99 20.99 5.96 -4.52
N ASP A 100 21.60 6.20 -5.68
CA ASP A 100 23.03 6.54 -5.79
C ASP A 100 23.31 7.98 -5.33
N LYS A 101 22.26 8.79 -5.11
CA LYS A 101 22.36 10.21 -4.72
C LYS A 101 21.85 10.49 -3.31
N LEU A 102 21.58 9.43 -2.53
CA LEU A 102 21.11 9.60 -1.16
C LEU A 102 22.26 10.14 -0.29
N PRO A 103 21.99 11.10 0.60
CA PRO A 103 23.01 11.62 1.51
C PRO A 103 23.38 10.57 2.56
N ASP A 104 24.59 10.65 3.09
CA ASP A 104 25.01 9.82 4.23
C ASP A 104 24.33 10.32 5.51
N VAL A 105 23.38 9.54 6.02
CA VAL A 105 22.56 9.87 7.19
C VAL A 105 22.28 8.57 7.96
N ASP A 106 22.44 8.62 9.28
CA ASP A 106 22.06 7.52 10.17
C ASP A 106 20.53 7.33 10.20
N LEU A 107 20.05 6.27 9.55
CA LEU A 107 18.64 5.92 9.49
C LEU A 107 18.13 5.17 10.73
N ASP A 108 19.02 4.70 11.60
CA ASP A 108 18.66 4.03 12.85
C ASP A 108 18.39 5.06 13.96
N ALA A 109 19.07 6.22 13.90
CA ALA A 109 18.77 7.35 14.77
C ALA A 109 17.36 7.91 14.52
N PRO A 110 16.59 8.28 15.56
CA PRO A 110 15.30 8.92 15.39
C PRO A 110 15.47 10.32 14.77
N PRO A 111 14.55 10.76 13.88
CA PRO A 111 14.64 12.09 13.29
C PRO A 111 14.44 13.19 14.36
N PRO A 112 15.18 14.31 14.30
CA PRO A 112 15.03 15.41 15.25
C PRO A 112 13.60 15.97 15.27
N ALA A 113 13.14 16.45 16.43
CA ALA A 113 11.81 17.05 16.55
C ALA A 113 11.66 18.25 15.59
N GLY A 114 10.55 18.28 14.86
CA GLY A 114 10.29 19.27 13.81
C GLY A 114 8.96 20.00 14.00
N SER A 115 8.44 20.52 12.89
CA SER A 115 7.18 21.26 12.86
C SER A 115 5.98 20.46 13.38
N LYS A 116 5.97 19.12 13.24
CA LYS A 116 4.88 18.27 13.75
C LYS A 116 4.81 18.26 15.26
N GLN A 117 5.95 18.11 15.94
CA GLN A 117 6.00 18.13 17.41
C GLN A 117 5.54 19.49 17.92
N ARG A 118 6.05 20.56 17.30
CA ARG A 118 5.64 21.93 17.63
C ARG A 118 4.14 22.17 17.46
N LEU A 119 3.54 21.68 16.37
CA LEU A 119 2.10 21.77 16.15
C LEU A 119 1.31 20.99 17.22
N ALA A 120 1.78 19.81 17.61
CA ALA A 120 1.13 19.00 18.65
C ALA A 120 1.19 19.66 20.03
N GLU A 121 2.30 20.33 20.35
CA GLU A 121 2.51 21.03 21.63
C GLU A 121 1.74 22.35 21.72
N LEU A 122 1.78 23.17 20.67
CA LEU A 122 1.22 24.53 20.69
C LEU A 122 -0.25 24.61 20.24
N GLY A 123 -0.75 23.55 19.59
CA GLY A 123 -2.02 23.60 18.86
C GLY A 123 -1.98 24.52 17.63
N PRO A 124 -3.07 24.56 16.83
CA PRO A 124 -3.11 25.34 15.58
C PRO A 124 -2.90 26.85 15.77
N GLU A 125 -3.56 27.45 16.77
CA GLU A 125 -3.47 28.90 17.02
C GLU A 125 -2.08 29.30 17.53
N GLY A 126 -1.51 28.49 18.42
CA GLY A 126 -0.16 28.69 18.94
C GLY A 126 0.90 28.49 17.86
N PHE A 127 0.75 27.49 17.00
CA PHE A 127 1.62 27.28 15.85
C PHE A 127 1.57 28.46 14.87
N ALA A 128 0.38 29.00 14.61
CA ALA A 128 0.22 30.19 13.77
C ALA A 128 0.86 31.44 14.38
N ARG A 129 0.77 31.62 15.71
CA ARG A 129 1.46 32.71 16.43
C ARG A 129 2.96 32.57 16.34
N TRP A 130 3.50 31.38 16.64
CA TRP A 130 4.91 31.07 16.49
C TRP A 130 5.44 31.36 15.07
N LEU A 131 4.64 31.04 14.04
CA LEU A 131 5.03 31.31 12.66
C LEU A 131 5.13 32.81 12.38
N ARG A 132 4.22 33.63 12.91
CA ARG A 132 4.27 35.10 12.79
C ARG A 132 5.44 35.71 13.55
N ASP A 133 5.76 35.16 14.71
CA ASP A 133 6.83 35.67 15.58
C ASP A 133 8.22 35.14 15.16
N SER A 134 8.29 34.22 14.18
CA SER A 134 9.54 33.67 13.69
C SER A 134 10.31 34.69 12.85
N ALA A 135 11.53 35.04 13.27
CA ALA A 135 12.40 35.94 12.51
C ALA A 135 12.86 35.37 11.14
N ALA A 136 12.91 34.04 11.00
CA ALA A 136 13.33 33.37 9.78
C ALA A 136 12.14 32.99 8.90
N VAL A 137 12.29 33.16 7.58
CA VAL A 137 11.33 32.67 6.58
C VAL A 137 11.28 31.14 6.66
N ARG A 138 10.06 30.61 6.77
CA ARG A 138 9.82 29.17 6.80
C ARG A 138 9.57 28.64 5.39
N VAL A 139 9.98 27.41 5.16
CA VAL A 139 9.95 26.78 3.82
C VAL A 139 9.07 25.54 3.84
N THR A 140 8.22 25.40 2.83
CA THR A 140 7.48 24.18 2.52
C THR A 140 8.10 23.53 1.30
N ASP A 141 8.48 22.26 1.41
CA ASP A 141 8.96 21.49 0.27
C ASP A 141 7.77 20.95 -0.54
N THR A 142 7.76 21.22 -1.85
CA THR A 142 6.71 20.77 -2.79
C THR A 142 7.18 19.62 -3.68
N THR A 143 8.38 19.08 -3.46
CA THR A 143 8.96 18.00 -4.27
C THR A 143 8.06 16.76 -4.30
N PHE A 144 7.33 16.47 -3.23
CA PHE A 144 6.47 15.30 -3.10
C PHE A 144 5.09 15.48 -3.78
N ARG A 145 4.72 16.70 -4.21
CA ARG A 145 3.41 17.01 -4.79
C ARG A 145 3.50 17.92 -6.02
N ASP A 146 3.62 19.23 -5.82
CA ASP A 146 3.45 20.21 -6.90
C ASP A 146 4.58 20.20 -7.94
N ALA A 147 5.82 19.95 -7.51
CA ALA A 147 6.98 19.99 -8.40
C ALA A 147 6.85 18.98 -9.55
N HIS A 148 6.55 17.72 -9.22
CA HIS A 148 6.35 16.68 -10.23
C HIS A 148 4.98 16.73 -10.89
N GLN A 149 3.98 17.37 -10.28
CA GLN A 149 2.72 17.69 -10.95
C GLN A 149 2.98 18.59 -12.17
N SER A 150 3.81 19.62 -12.00
CA SER A 150 4.20 20.56 -13.05
C SER A 150 5.17 19.96 -14.08
N LEU A 151 6.21 19.25 -13.63
CA LEU A 151 7.31 18.82 -14.50
C LEU A 151 7.15 17.41 -15.08
N LEU A 152 6.48 16.52 -14.36
CA LEU A 152 6.46 15.08 -14.66
C LEU A 152 5.03 14.53 -14.74
N ALA A 153 4.05 15.40 -15.02
CA ALA A 153 2.64 15.04 -15.12
C ALA A 153 2.14 14.21 -13.92
N THR A 154 2.64 14.51 -12.71
CA THR A 154 2.28 13.82 -11.47
C THR A 154 2.70 12.33 -11.42
N ARG A 155 3.66 11.89 -12.24
CA ARG A 155 4.00 10.46 -12.42
C ARG A 155 5.04 9.91 -11.43
N VAL A 156 5.45 10.69 -10.43
CA VAL A 156 6.35 10.17 -9.38
C VAL A 156 5.59 9.16 -8.51
N ARG A 157 6.16 7.94 -8.43
CA ARG A 157 5.57 6.78 -7.75
C ARG A 157 5.87 6.78 -6.26
N THR A 158 5.05 6.06 -5.50
CA THR A 158 5.21 5.91 -4.05
C THR A 158 6.58 5.38 -3.69
N SER A 159 7.09 4.39 -4.44
CA SER A 159 8.42 3.81 -4.19
C SER A 159 9.56 4.83 -4.25
N GLY A 160 9.51 5.77 -5.20
CA GLY A 160 10.51 6.84 -5.32
C GLY A 160 10.44 7.85 -4.17
N LEU A 161 9.23 8.23 -3.77
CA LEU A 161 9.03 9.14 -2.63
C LEU A 161 9.49 8.49 -1.31
N MET A 162 9.15 7.23 -1.10
CA MET A 162 9.51 6.48 0.11
C MET A 162 11.01 6.22 0.24
N MET A 163 11.74 6.16 -0.87
CA MET A 163 13.19 6.03 -0.86
C MET A 163 13.88 7.24 -0.20
N VAL A 164 13.32 8.44 -0.39
CA VAL A 164 13.94 9.71 0.07
C VAL A 164 13.33 10.21 1.39
N ALA A 165 12.07 9.87 1.67
CA ALA A 165 11.35 10.35 2.84
C ALA A 165 12.10 10.20 4.19
N PRO A 166 12.72 9.05 4.54
CA PRO A 166 13.46 8.90 5.79
C PRO A 166 14.69 9.81 5.91
N TYR A 167 15.32 10.14 4.78
CA TYR A 167 16.47 11.03 4.73
C TYR A 167 16.03 12.47 4.95
N LEU A 168 14.99 12.92 4.25
CA LEU A 168 14.43 14.26 4.40
C LEU A 168 14.00 14.55 5.85
N ALA A 169 13.39 13.58 6.51
CA ALA A 169 12.99 13.69 7.91
C ALA A 169 14.17 14.02 8.84
N ARG A 170 15.37 13.55 8.53
CA ARG A 170 16.57 13.70 9.36
C ARG A 170 17.44 14.89 8.94
N SER A 171 17.58 15.10 7.64
CA SER A 171 18.46 16.14 7.09
C SER A 171 17.79 17.52 7.06
N MET A 172 16.45 17.59 7.11
CA MET A 172 15.71 18.84 6.98
C MET A 172 14.59 19.02 8.03
N PRO A 173 14.85 18.82 9.34
CA PRO A 173 13.84 18.95 10.39
C PRO A 173 13.23 20.37 10.53
N GLN A 174 13.91 21.39 9.97
CA GLN A 174 13.51 22.80 9.99
C GLN A 174 12.38 23.16 9.02
N LEU A 175 11.98 22.24 8.13
CA LEU A 175 10.88 22.48 7.18
C LEU A 175 9.57 22.77 7.92
N LEU A 176 8.82 23.75 7.41
CA LEU A 176 7.48 24.05 7.89
C LEU A 176 6.55 22.88 7.63
N SER A 177 6.61 22.36 6.41
CA SER A 177 5.82 21.23 5.96
C SER A 177 6.45 20.58 4.74
N VAL A 178 6.06 19.33 4.50
CA VAL A 178 6.23 18.67 3.20
C VAL A 178 4.86 18.60 2.56
N GLU A 179 4.70 19.24 1.41
CA GLU A 179 3.51 19.11 0.61
C GLU A 179 3.58 17.81 -0.20
N CYS A 180 2.75 16.83 0.17
CA CYS A 180 2.85 15.47 -0.36
C CYS A 180 1.51 14.88 -0.81
N TRP A 181 0.42 15.67 -0.78
CA TRP A 181 -0.91 15.14 -1.07
C TRP A 181 -1.89 16.18 -1.62
N GLY A 182 -3.04 15.71 -2.10
CA GLY A 182 -4.05 16.56 -2.74
C GLY A 182 -3.69 16.99 -4.17
N GLY A 183 -4.44 17.93 -4.72
CA GLY A 183 -4.31 18.27 -6.15
C GLY A 183 -4.57 17.07 -7.06
N ALA A 184 -3.73 16.86 -8.08
CA ALA A 184 -3.88 15.77 -9.04
C ALA A 184 -3.36 14.41 -8.53
N THR A 185 -2.64 14.36 -7.40
CA THR A 185 -1.97 13.12 -6.97
C THR A 185 -2.97 12.01 -6.62
N TYR A 186 -4.17 12.36 -6.14
CA TYR A 186 -5.21 11.40 -5.79
C TYR A 186 -5.71 10.62 -7.01
N ASP A 187 -6.18 11.31 -8.06
CA ASP A 187 -6.64 10.68 -9.30
C ASP A 187 -5.50 9.97 -10.02
N VAL A 188 -4.32 10.60 -10.11
CA VAL A 188 -3.21 10.03 -10.88
C VAL A 188 -2.67 8.75 -10.27
N ALA A 189 -2.61 8.67 -8.93
CA ALA A 189 -2.19 7.44 -8.23
C ALA A 189 -3.08 6.26 -8.62
N LEU A 190 -4.40 6.43 -8.54
CA LEU A 190 -5.37 5.37 -8.86
C LEU A 190 -5.41 5.06 -10.36
N ARG A 191 -5.52 6.11 -11.19
CA ARG A 191 -5.80 5.98 -12.62
C ARG A 191 -4.60 5.52 -13.41
N PHE A 192 -3.42 6.09 -13.16
CA PHE A 192 -2.23 5.87 -13.98
C PHE A 192 -1.16 5.06 -13.28
N LEU A 193 -0.94 5.26 -11.97
CA LEU A 193 0.11 4.54 -11.24
C LEU A 193 -0.36 3.19 -10.70
N LYS A 194 -1.69 2.97 -10.62
CA LYS A 194 -2.31 1.78 -10.04
C LYS A 194 -1.90 1.57 -8.58
N GLU A 195 -1.77 2.67 -7.84
CA GLU A 195 -1.36 2.73 -6.43
C GLU A 195 -2.46 3.40 -5.60
N ASP A 196 -2.57 3.01 -4.33
CA ASP A 196 -3.52 3.64 -3.41
C ASP A 196 -2.92 4.94 -2.81
N PRO A 197 -3.53 6.12 -3.03
CA PRO A 197 -3.05 7.38 -2.48
C PRO A 197 -3.14 7.46 -0.94
N TRP A 198 -3.97 6.64 -0.29
CA TRP A 198 -4.08 6.55 1.16
C TRP A 198 -2.94 5.74 1.76
N GLU A 199 -2.59 4.60 1.15
CA GLU A 199 -1.41 3.83 1.55
C GLU A 199 -0.14 4.68 1.42
N ARG A 200 -0.02 5.47 0.34
CA ARG A 200 1.06 6.45 0.18
C ARG A 200 1.12 7.44 1.34
N LEU A 201 -0.01 8.05 1.71
CA LEU A 201 -0.08 9.02 2.81
C LEU A 201 0.30 8.39 4.15
N ALA A 202 -0.21 7.19 4.44
CA ALA A 202 0.10 6.45 5.66
C ALA A 202 1.60 6.10 5.76
N ALA A 203 2.18 5.60 4.67
CA ALA A 203 3.61 5.28 4.60
C ALA A 203 4.48 6.53 4.77
N LEU A 204 4.15 7.65 4.12
CA LEU A 204 4.86 8.91 4.28
C LEU A 204 4.76 9.45 5.71
N ARG A 205 3.61 9.31 6.36
CA ARG A 205 3.44 9.72 7.76
C ARG A 205 4.35 8.95 8.72
N GLN A 206 4.56 7.67 8.46
CA GLN A 206 5.49 6.82 9.22
C GLN A 206 6.94 7.20 8.95
N ALA A 207 7.31 7.40 7.67
CA ALA A 207 8.69 7.71 7.28
C ALA A 207 9.13 9.13 7.66
N ILE A 208 8.19 10.09 7.72
CA ILE A 208 8.44 11.48 8.09
C ILE A 208 7.62 11.77 9.35
N PRO A 209 8.02 11.34 10.56
CA PRO A 209 7.19 11.47 11.77
C PRO A 209 7.27 12.86 12.42
N ASN A 210 8.23 13.70 12.02
CA ASN A 210 8.62 14.94 12.69
C ASN A 210 8.23 16.24 11.95
N ILE A 211 7.88 16.17 10.67
CA ILE A 211 7.51 17.34 9.86
C ILE A 211 5.99 17.32 9.57
N CYS A 212 5.34 18.49 9.52
CA CYS A 212 3.95 18.59 9.13
C CYS A 212 3.75 18.12 7.68
N LEU A 213 2.71 17.33 7.42
CA LEU A 213 2.32 16.97 6.05
C LEU A 213 1.25 17.94 5.59
N GLN A 214 1.42 18.48 4.39
CA GLN A 214 0.53 19.46 3.79
C GLN A 214 -0.14 18.87 2.55
N MET A 215 -1.38 19.30 2.31
CA MET A 215 -2.12 18.97 1.10
C MET A 215 -2.74 20.18 0.44
N LEU A 216 -2.91 20.11 -0.88
CA LEU A 216 -3.76 21.03 -1.63
C LEU A 216 -5.20 20.50 -1.66
N LEU A 217 -6.13 21.25 -1.08
CA LEU A 217 -7.56 20.90 -1.05
C LEU A 217 -8.39 21.94 -1.80
N ARG A 218 -9.25 21.50 -2.74
CA ARG A 218 -10.23 22.38 -3.38
C ARG A 218 -11.47 22.47 -2.50
N GLY A 219 -11.85 23.67 -2.06
CA GLY A 219 -12.92 23.86 -1.07
C GLY A 219 -14.29 23.27 -1.45
N ARG A 220 -14.61 23.17 -2.74
CA ARG A 220 -15.92 22.68 -3.24
C ARG A 220 -15.99 21.17 -3.48
N ASN A 221 -14.89 20.58 -3.95
CA ASN A 221 -14.88 19.20 -4.46
C ASN A 221 -13.82 18.33 -3.78
N THR A 222 -13.10 18.86 -2.79
CA THR A 222 -11.95 18.23 -2.12
C THR A 222 -10.85 17.86 -3.12
N VAL A 223 -10.75 16.59 -3.50
CA VAL A 223 -9.82 16.03 -4.49
C VAL A 223 -10.55 15.45 -5.71
N GLY A 224 -11.88 15.49 -5.74
CA GLY A 224 -12.71 14.94 -6.80
C GLY A 224 -13.05 15.94 -7.93
N TYR A 225 -13.61 15.41 -9.01
CA TYR A 225 -14.01 16.21 -10.18
C TYR A 225 -15.48 16.66 -10.16
N THR A 226 -16.28 16.13 -9.24
CA THR A 226 -17.71 16.47 -9.10
C THR A 226 -17.95 17.16 -7.74
N PRO A 227 -18.86 18.15 -7.66
CA PRO A 227 -19.24 18.75 -6.39
C PRO A 227 -19.79 17.71 -5.41
N ILE A 228 -19.29 17.76 -4.18
CA ILE A 228 -19.82 16.94 -3.08
C ILE A 228 -20.85 17.80 -2.35
N ARG A 229 -22.05 17.27 -2.16
CA ARG A 229 -23.09 17.95 -1.36
C ARG A 229 -22.61 17.99 0.10
N ARG A 230 -22.60 19.17 0.72
CA ARG A 230 -22.51 19.24 2.19
C ARG A 230 -23.82 18.67 2.74
N TRP A 231 -23.71 17.64 3.56
CA TRP A 231 -24.81 17.13 4.37
C TRP A 231 -25.18 18.17 5.42
#